data_AF-Q25170-F1
#
_entry.id   AF-Q25170-F1
#
_cell.length_a   1.000
_cell.length_b   1.000
_cell.length_c   1.000
_cell.angle_alpha   90.00
_cell.angle_beta   90.00
_cell.angle_gamma   90.00
#
_symmetry.space_group_name_H-M   'P 1'
#
loop_
_entity.id
_entity.type
_entity.pdbx_description
1 polymer ?
#
loop_
_entity_poly.entity_id
_entity_poly.type
_entity_poly.pdbx_seq_one_letter_code
_entity_poly.pdbx_strand_id
1 'polypeptide(L)'
;MKLLVLCVLAMMVTMAVSQLTRQFEVALKVQIIAGFDKKLATWINRHGSGLSAVQKKTLYFVNRRYMQTYWQNYMLFVDEKIRKLGRAPNVNDYTAIGAEIGRRVPLQITIYPIMIKYHILPKWRPYMGKILALRVEDIPVDYY
;
A
#
# COMPACT_ATOMS: atom_id res chain seq x y z
N MET A 1 39.53 -21.18 -9.37
CA MET A 1 38.51 -20.42 -10.14
C MET A 1 37.06 -20.88 -9.93
N LYS A 2 36.74 -21.81 -9.02
CA LYS A 2 35.34 -22.22 -8.74
C LYS A 2 34.64 -21.43 -7.61
N LEU A 3 35.40 -20.76 -6.74
CA LEU A 3 34.87 -19.98 -5.62
C LEU A 3 34.32 -18.60 -6.02
N LEU A 4 34.94 -17.93 -7.00
CA LEU A 4 34.48 -16.61 -7.48
C LEU A 4 33.14 -16.68 -8.21
N VAL A 5 32.87 -17.78 -8.92
CA VAL A 5 31.59 -17.99 -9.64
C VAL A 5 30.42 -18.19 -8.66
N LEU A 6 30.67 -18.83 -7.51
CA LEU A 6 29.67 -19.01 -6.45
C LEU A 6 29.34 -17.69 -5.72
N CYS A 7 30.32 -16.82 -5.50
CA CYS A 7 30.06 -15.49 -4.92
C CYS A 7 29.27 -14.58 -5.87
N VAL A 8 29.57 -14.62 -7.18
CA VAL A 8 28.82 -13.85 -8.18
C VAL A 8 27.39 -14.39 -8.34
N LEU A 9 27.19 -15.71 -8.30
CA LEU A 9 25.85 -16.31 -8.31
C LEU A 9 25.05 -16.00 -7.04
N ALA A 10 25.67 -16.04 -5.86
CA ALA A 10 25.02 -15.66 -4.61
C ALA A 10 24.66 -14.16 -4.58
N MET A 11 25.49 -13.29 -5.14
CA MET A 11 25.21 -11.85 -5.25
C MET A 11 24.13 -11.53 -6.31
N MET A 12 24.04 -12.31 -7.40
CA MET A 12 22.95 -12.17 -8.37
C MET A 12 21.60 -12.67 -7.82
N VAL A 13 21.58 -13.63 -6.90
CA VAL A 13 20.36 -14.05 -6.19
C VAL A 13 19.80 -12.95 -5.28
N THR A 14 20.63 -12.02 -4.80
CA THR A 14 20.17 -10.87 -4.01
C THR A 14 19.55 -9.73 -4.81
N MET A 15 19.67 -9.70 -6.14
CA MET A 15 19.15 -8.61 -6.98
C MET A 15 17.91 -8.97 -7.81
N ALA A 16 17.41 -10.20 -7.70
CA ALA A 16 16.07 -10.51 -8.12
C ALA A 16 15.12 -10.15 -6.98
N VAL A 17 14.54 -8.95 -7.01
CA VAL A 17 13.28 -8.69 -6.29
C VAL A 17 12.27 -9.66 -6.91
N SER A 18 12.20 -10.88 -6.37
CA SER A 18 11.32 -11.92 -6.87
C SER A 18 9.91 -11.38 -6.80
N GLN A 19 9.21 -11.33 -7.94
CA GLN A 19 7.80 -10.94 -7.99
C GLN A 19 7.07 -11.67 -6.87
N LEU A 20 6.47 -10.88 -5.97
CA LEU A 20 5.71 -11.41 -4.85
C LEU A 20 4.61 -12.30 -5.42
N THR A 21 4.40 -13.48 -4.84
CA THR A 21 3.31 -14.34 -5.32
C THR A 21 1.99 -13.59 -5.21
N ARG A 22 1.10 -13.77 -6.20
CA ARG A 22 -0.18 -13.04 -6.26
C ARG A 22 -0.98 -13.14 -4.96
N GLN A 23 -0.96 -14.30 -4.29
CA GLN A 23 -1.69 -14.50 -3.04
C GLN A 23 -1.17 -13.59 -1.91
N PHE A 24 0.15 -13.42 -1.79
CA PHE A 24 0.75 -12.55 -0.79
C PHE A 24 0.54 -11.06 -1.12
N GLU A 25 0.64 -10.70 -2.40
CA GLU A 25 0.35 -9.34 -2.88
C GLU A 25 -1.08 -8.92 -2.56
N VAL A 26 -2.05 -9.81 -2.86
CA VAL A 26 -3.46 -9.56 -2.57
C VAL A 26 -3.71 -9.43 -1.07
N ALA A 27 -3.13 -10.30 -0.24
CA ALA A 27 -3.26 -10.23 1.21
C ALA A 27 -2.80 -8.88 1.78
N LEU A 28 -1.68 -8.36 1.27
CA LEU A 28 -1.16 -7.04 1.63
C LEU A 28 -2.11 -5.92 1.18
N LYS A 29 -2.48 -5.88 -0.11
CA LYS A 29 -3.34 -4.82 -0.67
C LYS A 29 -4.66 -4.69 0.07
N VAL A 30 -5.32 -5.82 0.30
CA VAL A 30 -6.62 -5.89 0.97
C VAL A 30 -6.53 -5.27 2.37
N GLN A 31 -5.53 -5.66 3.15
CA GLN A 31 -5.42 -5.17 4.53
C GLN A 31 -4.93 -3.73 4.62
N ILE A 32 -4.04 -3.30 3.72
CA ILE A 32 -3.57 -1.91 3.66
C ILE A 32 -4.74 -0.97 3.35
N ILE A 33 -5.49 -1.25 2.28
CA ILE A 33 -6.64 -0.42 1.88
C ILE A 33 -7.75 -0.47 2.93
N ALA A 34 -8.07 -1.63 3.50
CA ALA A 34 -9.05 -1.72 4.57
C ALA A 34 -8.67 -0.82 5.78
N GLY A 35 -7.39 -0.81 6.16
CA GLY A 35 -6.89 0.08 7.22
C GLY A 35 -7.00 1.57 6.86
N PHE A 36 -6.63 1.94 5.63
CA PHE A 36 -6.70 3.33 5.16
C PHE A 36 -8.15 3.83 5.05
N ASP A 37 -9.06 2.99 4.54
CA ASP A 37 -10.47 3.32 4.37
C ASP A 37 -11.19 3.44 5.72
N LYS A 38 -10.87 2.59 6.70
CA LYS A 38 -11.38 2.73 8.07
C LYS A 38 -10.95 4.05 8.72
N LYS A 39 -9.71 4.47 8.50
CA LYS A 39 -9.19 5.76 8.96
C LYS A 39 -9.89 6.92 8.28
N LEU A 40 -10.07 6.83 6.97
CA LEU A 40 -10.77 7.85 6.19
C LEU A 40 -12.23 7.98 6.64
N ALA A 41 -12.95 6.88 6.81
CA ALA A 41 -14.33 6.89 7.31
C ALA A 41 -14.42 7.58 8.68
N THR A 42 -13.54 7.21 9.61
CA THR A 42 -13.46 7.85 10.94
C THR A 42 -13.17 9.34 10.83
N TRP A 43 -12.25 9.73 9.95
CA TRP A 43 -11.87 11.13 9.76
C TRP A 43 -13.00 11.95 9.10
N ILE A 44 -13.66 11.41 8.08
CA ILE A 44 -14.83 12.04 7.42
C ILE A 44 -15.96 12.25 8.41
N ASN A 45 -16.21 11.29 9.33
CA ASN A 45 -17.25 11.46 10.35
C ASN A 45 -16.97 12.66 11.27
N ARG A 46 -15.70 13.02 11.49
CA ARG A 46 -15.31 14.14 12.36
C ARG A 46 -15.13 15.47 11.61
N HIS A 47 -14.65 15.42 10.36
CA HIS A 47 -14.18 16.61 9.63
C HIS A 47 -14.83 16.79 8.24
N GLY A 48 -15.70 15.87 7.83
CA GLY A 48 -16.24 15.80 6.47
C GLY A 48 -17.53 16.58 6.24
N SER A 49 -18.03 17.37 7.20
CA SER A 49 -19.28 18.14 7.06
C SER A 49 -19.19 19.16 5.92
N GLY A 50 -18.03 19.81 5.75
CA GLY A 50 -17.78 20.78 4.67
C GLY A 50 -17.31 20.17 3.34
N LEU A 51 -17.21 18.84 3.25
CA LEU A 51 -16.75 18.17 2.03
C LEU A 51 -17.93 17.71 1.17
N SER A 52 -17.89 18.05 -0.11
CA SER A 52 -18.82 17.51 -1.10
C SER A 52 -18.64 15.99 -1.26
N ALA A 53 -19.67 15.33 -1.79
CA ALA A 53 -19.62 13.90 -2.09
C ALA A 53 -18.46 13.53 -3.02
N VAL A 54 -18.16 14.38 -4.01
CA VAL A 54 -17.03 14.19 -4.93
C VAL A 54 -15.70 14.27 -4.18
N GLN A 55 -15.53 15.23 -3.27
CA GLN A 55 -14.29 15.34 -2.47
C GLN A 55 -14.09 14.12 -1.55
N LYS A 56 -15.17 13.64 -0.91
CA LYS A 56 -15.13 12.40 -0.11
C LYS A 56 -14.72 11.20 -0.98
N LYS A 57 -15.30 11.07 -2.17
CA LYS A 57 -14.92 10.03 -3.15
C LYS A 57 -13.47 10.15 -3.61
N THR A 58 -12.98 11.37 -3.84
CA THR A 58 -11.57 11.62 -4.18
C THR A 58 -10.63 11.14 -3.07
N LEU A 59 -10.98 11.29 -1.80
CA LEU A 59 -10.14 10.81 -0.69
C LEU A 59 -9.99 9.29 -0.68
N TYR A 60 -11.03 8.53 -1.05
CA TYR A 60 -10.90 7.07 -1.22
C TYR A 60 -9.99 6.71 -2.39
N PHE A 61 -10.03 7.50 -3.48
CA PHE A 61 -9.04 7.35 -4.55
C PHE A 61 -7.62 7.66 -4.07
N VAL A 62 -7.43 8.69 -3.23
CA VAL A 62 -6.14 9.03 -2.64
C VAL A 62 -5.57 7.85 -1.85
N ASN A 63 -6.38 7.09 -1.09
CA ASN A 63 -5.90 5.90 -0.38
C ASN A 63 -5.29 4.86 -1.32
N ARG A 64 -6.00 4.55 -2.40
CA ARG A 64 -5.52 3.60 -3.42
C ARG A 64 -4.24 4.10 -4.07
N ARG A 65 -4.21 5.38 -4.46
CA ARG A 65 -3.02 5.98 -5.07
C ARG A 65 -1.84 6.03 -4.11
N TYR A 66 -2.08 6.32 -2.84
CA TYR A 66 -1.05 6.32 -1.81
C TYR A 66 -0.43 4.93 -1.66
N MET A 67 -1.25 3.87 -1.61
CA MET A 67 -0.73 2.50 -1.60
C MET A 67 0.17 2.21 -2.80
N GLN A 68 -0.25 2.61 -4.01
CA GLN A 68 0.56 2.41 -5.22
C GLN A 68 1.91 3.15 -5.13
N THR A 69 1.88 4.43 -4.78
CA THR A 69 3.08 5.28 -4.73
C THR A 69 4.09 4.79 -3.68
N TYR A 70 3.62 4.26 -2.54
CA TYR A 70 4.48 3.80 -1.46
C TYR A 70 4.72 2.30 -1.45
N TRP A 71 4.28 1.58 -2.48
CA TRP A 71 4.34 0.11 -2.53
C TRP A 71 5.74 -0.43 -2.29
N GLN A 72 6.75 0.15 -2.93
CA GLN A 72 8.16 -0.27 -2.76
C GLN A 72 8.66 -0.10 -1.33
N ASN A 73 8.36 1.03 -0.70
CA ASN A 73 8.72 1.28 0.69
C ASN A 73 8.03 0.27 1.63
N TYR A 74 6.80 -0.15 1.29
CA TYR A 74 6.14 -1.23 2.02
C TYR A 74 6.81 -2.58 1.76
N MET A 75 7.29 -2.87 0.55
CA MET A 75 8.00 -4.12 0.27
C MET A 75 9.30 -4.21 1.06
N LEU A 76 10.06 -3.12 1.21
CA LEU A 76 11.25 -3.09 2.08
C LEU A 76 10.91 -3.47 3.53
N PHE A 77 9.82 -2.93 4.05
CA PHE A 77 9.33 -3.26 5.40
C PHE A 77 8.84 -4.71 5.50
N VAL A 78 8.13 -5.20 4.48
CA VAL A 78 7.66 -6.60 4.40
C VAL A 78 8.85 -7.54 4.40
N ASP A 79 9.86 -7.30 3.55
CA ASP A 79 11.05 -8.15 3.45
C ASP A 79 11.84 -8.20 4.76
N GLU A 80 11.93 -7.08 5.48
CA GLU A 80 12.51 -7.05 6.82
C GLU A 80 11.72 -7.92 7.81
N LYS A 81 10.39 -7.86 7.80
CA LYS A 81 9.52 -8.65 8.67
C LYS A 81 9.58 -10.14 8.34
N ILE A 82 9.54 -10.49 7.05
CA ILE A 82 9.56 -11.88 6.59
C ILE A 82 10.90 -12.55 6.91
N ARG A 83 12.04 -11.86 6.71
CA ARG A 83 13.36 -12.40 7.09
C ARG A 83 13.47 -12.74 8.58
N LYS A 84 12.77 -11.99 9.44
CA LYS A 84 12.77 -12.22 10.90
C LYS A 84 11.93 -13.41 11.34
N LEU A 85 11.14 -14.03 10.46
CA LEU A 85 10.30 -15.17 10.83
C LEU A 85 11.09 -16.44 11.15
N GLY A 86 12.27 -16.63 10.56
CA GLY A 86 13.07 -17.86 10.72
C GLY A 86 12.41 -19.12 10.13
N ARG A 87 11.32 -18.97 9.37
CA ARG A 87 10.58 -20.03 8.67
C ARG A 87 10.05 -19.53 7.33
N ALA A 88 9.60 -20.47 6.48
CA ALA A 88 8.87 -20.11 5.27
C ALA A 88 7.60 -19.30 5.61
N PRO A 89 7.32 -18.19 4.90
CA PRO A 89 6.15 -17.37 5.15
C PRO A 89 4.89 -17.97 4.53
N ASN A 90 3.73 -17.61 5.08
CA ASN A 90 2.42 -17.96 4.56
C ASN A 90 1.51 -16.73 4.45
N VAL A 91 0.31 -16.91 3.88
CA VAL A 91 -0.64 -15.82 3.62
C VAL A 91 -1.04 -15.03 4.88
N ASN A 92 -1.10 -15.69 6.05
CA ASN A 92 -1.46 -15.02 7.30
C ASN A 92 -0.35 -14.05 7.76
N ASP A 93 0.92 -14.35 7.47
CA ASP A 93 2.03 -13.44 7.76
C ASP A 93 1.89 -12.14 6.97
N TYR A 94 1.63 -12.24 5.66
CA TYR A 94 1.40 -11.08 4.79
C TYR A 94 0.11 -10.32 5.15
N THR A 95 -0.94 -11.03 5.55
CA THR A 95 -2.17 -10.43 6.06
C THR A 95 -1.90 -9.59 7.31
N ALA A 96 -1.15 -10.14 8.28
CA ALA A 96 -0.79 -9.45 9.50
C ALA A 96 0.09 -8.21 9.24
N ILE A 97 1.09 -8.34 8.35
CA ILE A 97 1.96 -7.23 7.97
C ILE A 97 1.17 -6.15 7.23
N GLY A 98 0.27 -6.52 6.31
CA GLY A 98 -0.60 -5.57 5.59
C GLY A 98 -1.50 -4.80 6.55
N ALA A 99 -2.08 -5.48 7.55
CA ALA A 99 -2.88 -4.84 8.59
C ALA A 99 -2.03 -3.91 9.47
N GLU A 100 -0.78 -4.29 9.77
CA GLU A 100 0.18 -3.46 10.49
C GLU A 100 0.47 -2.16 9.73
N ILE A 101 0.75 -2.23 8.42
CA ILE A 101 0.94 -1.05 7.55
C ILE A 101 -0.34 -0.21 7.53
N GLY A 102 -1.47 -0.84 7.22
CA GLY A 102 -2.79 -0.21 7.18
C GLY A 102 -3.14 0.51 8.48
N ARG A 103 -2.65 0.03 9.64
CA ARG A 103 -2.81 0.67 10.96
C ARG A 103 -1.77 1.74 11.26
N ARG A 104 -0.49 1.57 10.87
CA ARG A 104 0.60 2.48 11.27
C ARG A 104 0.71 3.75 10.43
N VAL A 105 0.40 3.71 9.13
CA VAL A 105 0.53 4.90 8.25
C VAL A 105 -0.49 5.98 8.65
N PRO A 106 -0.10 7.17 9.11
CA PRO A 106 -1.02 8.10 9.78
C PRO A 106 -1.77 9.05 8.81
N LEU A 107 -2.40 8.52 7.76
CA LEU A 107 -3.09 9.31 6.72
C LEU A 107 -4.11 10.32 7.26
N GLN A 108 -4.80 9.95 8.34
CA GLN A 108 -5.82 10.77 9.00
C GLN A 108 -5.26 11.99 9.75
N ILE A 109 -3.95 12.00 10.03
CA ILE A 109 -3.27 13.11 10.73
C ILE A 109 -2.42 13.90 9.75
N THR A 110 -1.80 13.23 8.78
CA THR A 110 -0.89 13.87 7.83
C THR A 110 -1.60 14.20 6.52
N ILE A 111 -2.03 13.20 5.75
CA ILE A 111 -2.44 13.39 4.36
C ILE A 111 -3.78 14.11 4.22
N TYR A 112 -4.87 13.61 4.81
CA TYR A 112 -6.20 14.21 4.60
C TYR A 112 -6.28 15.65 5.12
N PRO A 113 -5.80 15.96 6.36
CA PRO A 113 -5.83 17.33 6.87
C PRO A 113 -5.01 18.30 6.01
N ILE A 114 -3.82 17.90 5.56
CA ILE A 114 -2.99 18.74 4.68
C ILE A 114 -3.72 19.00 3.35
N MET A 115 -4.29 17.96 2.73
CA MET A 115 -5.00 18.12 1.46
C MET A 115 -6.16 19.10 1.52
N ILE A 116 -6.92 19.07 2.63
CA ILE A 116 -8.06 19.97 2.82
C ILE A 116 -7.61 21.36 3.24
N LYS A 117 -6.71 21.49 4.23
CA LYS A 117 -6.24 22.78 4.76
C LYS A 117 -5.57 23.64 3.68
N TYR A 118 -4.77 23.03 2.82
CA TYR A 118 -4.05 23.74 1.76
C TYR A 118 -4.77 23.72 0.41
N HIS A 119 -6.01 23.23 0.36
CA HIS A 119 -6.82 23.15 -0.87
C HIS A 119 -6.13 22.41 -2.03
N ILE A 120 -5.29 21.41 -1.72
CA ILE A 120 -4.53 20.62 -2.70
C ILE A 120 -5.17 19.26 -3.03
N LEU A 121 -6.38 18.99 -2.52
CA LEU A 121 -7.14 17.80 -2.92
C LEU A 121 -7.35 17.83 -4.44
N PRO A 122 -6.94 16.78 -5.19
CA PRO A 122 -6.99 16.82 -6.64
C PRO A 122 -8.44 16.89 -7.14
N LYS A 123 -8.66 17.64 -8.22
CA LYS A 123 -9.97 17.69 -8.88
C LYS A 123 -10.29 16.30 -9.45
N TRP A 124 -11.54 15.87 -9.30
CA TRP A 124 -11.98 14.56 -9.80
C TRP A 124 -11.77 14.43 -11.31
N ARG A 125 -11.24 13.27 -11.74
CA ARG A 125 -11.01 12.92 -13.14
C ARG A 125 -11.48 11.50 -13.45
N PRO A 126 -11.84 11.17 -14.71
CA PRO A 126 -12.35 9.84 -15.06
C PRO A 126 -11.42 8.67 -14.68
N TYR A 127 -10.09 8.83 -14.79
CA TYR A 127 -9.13 7.78 -14.43
C TYR A 127 -9.18 7.42 -12.94
N MET A 128 -9.51 8.38 -12.07
CA MET A 128 -9.69 8.12 -10.63
C MET A 128 -10.88 7.20 -10.39
N GLY A 129 -11.95 7.39 -11.17
CA GLY A 129 -13.11 6.50 -11.18
C GLY A 129 -12.76 5.08 -11.60
N LYS A 130 -11.93 4.93 -12.65
CA LYS A 130 -11.45 3.61 -13.10
C LYS A 130 -10.68 2.89 -12.00
N ILE A 131 -9.73 3.58 -11.34
CA ILE A 131 -8.95 3.00 -10.24
C ILE A 131 -9.84 2.67 -9.03
N LEU A 132 -10.81 3.51 -8.70
CA LEU A 132 -11.73 3.30 -7.58
C LEU A 132 -12.73 2.17 -7.83
N ALA A 133 -13.05 1.86 -9.09
CA ALA A 133 -13.94 0.77 -9.47
C ALA A 133 -13.28 -0.61 -9.41
N LEU A 134 -11.96 -0.69 -9.43
CA LEU A 134 -11.24 -1.97 -9.30
C LEU A 134 -11.55 -2.64 -7.96
N ARG A 135 -11.58 -3.97 -7.95
CA ARG A 135 -11.46 -4.71 -6.69
C ARG A 135 -10.07 -4.43 -6.12
N VAL A 136 -9.94 -4.42 -4.80
CA VAL A 136 -8.66 -4.04 -4.15
C VAL A 136 -7.50 -4.93 -4.59
N GLU A 137 -7.77 -6.22 -4.78
CA GLU A 137 -6.81 -7.21 -5.29
C GLU A 137 -6.28 -6.91 -6.70
N ASP A 138 -7.05 -6.20 -7.52
CA ASP A 138 -6.72 -5.90 -8.92
C ASP A 138 -6.09 -4.51 -9.11
N ILE A 139 -5.89 -3.73 -8.03
CA ILE A 139 -5.22 -2.43 -8.12
C ILE A 139 -3.76 -2.66 -8.56
N PRO A 140 -3.29 -2.09 -9.68
CA PRO A 140 -1.93 -2.34 -10.15
C PRO A 140 -0.89 -1.70 -9.20
N VAL A 141 0.23 -2.37 -8.97
CA VAL A 141 1.35 -1.87 -8.16
C VAL A 141 2.65 -2.12 -8.89
N ASP A 142 3.59 -1.19 -8.77
CA ASP A 142 4.87 -1.26 -9.46
C ASP A 142 5.96 -1.81 -8.53
N TYR A 143 6.74 -2.75 -9.04
CA TYR A 143 7.87 -3.37 -8.35
C TYR A 143 9.24 -2.79 -8.78
N TYR A 144 9.24 -1.81 -9.69
CA TYR A 144 10.43 -1.26 -10.38
C TYR A 144 10.96 0.05 -9.79
#